data_AF-A0A370WZK8-F1
#
_entry.id   AF-A0A370WZK8-F1
#
_cell.length_a   1.000
_cell.length_b   1.000
_cell.length_c   1.000
_cell.angle_alpha   90.00
_cell.angle_beta   90.00
_cell.angle_gamma   90.00
#
_symmetry.space_group_name_H-M   'P 1'
#
loop_
_entity.id
_entity.type
_entity.pdbx_description
1 polymer ?
#
loop_
_entity_poly.entity_id
_entity_poly.type
_entity_poly.pdbx_seq_one_letter_code
_entity_poly.pdbx_strand_id
1 'polypeptide(L)'
;MSSSISTVPGRRGLLLVSLAALLAIAGGVFWYAHASIGSKSTGHTANDGSDVGIMLGLADSAYQEKRLLAPVGSNMYEFYFSVLQLDPNNSTALERLRDMFKPACDVVENTINGGDLDEAQRELSLLRMYDPHNYKLALLGSVLDAQRVIERRSHEAEAARIQAQQAAGGQSAN
;
A
#
# COMPACT_ATOMS: atom_id res chain seq x y z
N MET A 1 -8.32 28.06 61.41
CA MET A 1 -8.95 27.13 62.37
C MET A 1 -9.50 25.98 61.52
N SER A 2 -8.62 25.04 61.18
CA SER A 2 -8.44 23.75 61.88
C SER A 2 -9.54 22.74 61.50
N SER A 3 -9.17 21.84 60.56
CA SER A 3 -9.19 20.36 60.65
C SER A 3 -10.12 19.72 61.71
N SER A 4 -10.76 18.56 61.54
CA SER A 4 -10.83 17.47 60.55
C SER A 4 -12.16 16.73 60.87
N ILE A 5 -12.64 15.75 60.11
CA ILE A 5 -12.35 14.31 60.30
C ILE A 5 -13.11 13.57 59.19
N SER A 6 -12.43 12.70 58.46
CA SER A 6 -13.06 11.56 57.80
C SER A 6 -12.09 10.39 57.83
N THR A 7 -12.53 9.31 58.47
CA THR A 7 -11.82 8.04 58.52
C THR A 7 -12.86 6.94 58.60
N VAL A 8 -12.95 6.13 57.55
CA VAL A 8 -13.33 4.71 57.67
C VAL A 8 -12.37 3.91 56.79
N PRO A 9 -11.64 2.93 57.35
CA PRO A 9 -10.69 2.09 56.62
C PRO A 9 -11.36 0.83 56.05
N GLY A 10 -10.69 0.24 55.07
CA GLY A 10 -11.21 -0.78 54.17
C GLY A 10 -11.09 -2.23 54.61
N ARG A 11 -11.57 -3.12 53.73
CA ARG A 11 -11.09 -4.49 53.60
C ARG A 11 -11.03 -4.87 52.12
N ARG A 12 -9.89 -5.46 51.79
CA ARG A 12 -9.30 -5.71 50.48
C ARG A 12 -9.94 -6.92 49.80
N GLY A 13 -9.95 -6.91 48.47
CA GLY A 13 -9.73 -8.13 47.70
C GLY A 13 -10.68 -8.37 46.53
N LEU A 14 -10.13 -8.15 45.32
CA LEU A 14 -10.59 -8.63 44.00
C LEU A 14 -11.91 -8.02 43.48
N LEU A 15 -11.96 -7.03 42.58
CA LEU A 15 -11.16 -6.80 41.36
C LEU A 15 -10.93 -8.08 40.55
N LEU A 16 -11.93 -8.55 39.79
CA LEU A 16 -11.71 -9.49 38.66
C LEU A 16 -12.90 -9.63 37.67
N VAL A 17 -13.74 -8.63 37.41
CA VAL A 17 -14.78 -8.78 36.34
C VAL A 17 -14.98 -7.54 35.43
N SER A 18 -14.45 -6.37 35.76
CA SER A 18 -14.61 -5.16 34.93
C SER A 18 -13.48 -4.94 33.90
N LEU A 19 -12.85 -6.03 33.42
CA LEU A 19 -11.89 -6.02 32.31
C LEU A 19 -12.31 -7.06 31.25
N ALA A 20 -13.50 -6.89 30.68
CA ALA A 20 -13.95 -7.63 29.50
C ALA A 20 -15.00 -6.82 28.71
N ALA A 21 -14.84 -5.49 28.62
CA ALA A 21 -15.79 -4.62 27.92
C ALA A 21 -15.12 -3.60 26.97
N LEU A 22 -13.82 -3.74 26.66
CA LEU A 22 -13.12 -2.83 25.74
C LEU A 22 -12.07 -3.50 24.83
N LEU A 23 -12.23 -4.77 24.48
CA LEU A 23 -11.40 -5.45 23.47
C LEU A 23 -12.20 -6.53 22.74
N ALA A 24 -13.06 -6.10 21.80
CA ALA A 24 -13.58 -6.92 20.71
C ALA A 24 -14.18 -6.03 19.60
N ILE A 25 -13.38 -5.12 19.05
CA ILE A 25 -13.61 -4.54 17.72
C ILE A 25 -12.37 -4.83 16.89
N ALA A 26 -12.14 -6.12 16.66
CA ALA A 26 -11.22 -6.61 15.64
C ALA A 26 -11.70 -8.02 15.24
N GLY A 27 -12.16 -8.15 13.99
CA GLY A 27 -12.32 -9.45 13.33
C GLY A 27 -13.75 -9.82 12.96
N GLY A 28 -14.16 -9.49 11.73
CA GLY A 28 -15.41 -9.92 11.11
C GLY A 28 -16.58 -9.02 11.50
N VAL A 29 -17.39 -8.44 10.63
CA VAL A 29 -17.87 -8.90 9.33
C VAL A 29 -18.24 -7.62 8.56
N PHE A 30 -17.27 -6.98 7.90
CA PHE A 30 -17.49 -5.91 6.92
C PHE A 30 -17.91 -6.49 5.55
N TRP A 31 -18.49 -7.69 5.55
CA TRP A 31 -18.86 -8.41 4.34
C TRP A 31 -20.16 -9.19 4.58
N TYR A 32 -21.27 -8.47 4.58
CA TYR A 32 -22.58 -9.05 4.26
C TYR A 32 -23.58 -7.95 3.88
N ALA A 33 -23.52 -7.47 2.63
CA ALA A 33 -24.67 -6.99 1.86
C ALA A 33 -24.23 -6.48 0.46
N HIS A 34 -23.95 -7.39 -0.46
CA HIS A 34 -24.34 -7.20 -1.86
C HIS A 34 -24.75 -8.53 -2.50
N ALA A 35 -25.61 -9.29 -1.82
CA ALA A 35 -26.32 -10.38 -2.48
C ALA A 35 -27.63 -9.83 -3.07
N SER A 36 -27.57 -9.42 -4.33
CA SER A 36 -28.45 -9.90 -5.41
C SER A 36 -28.48 -8.90 -6.57
N ILE A 37 -27.44 -8.91 -7.39
CA ILE A 37 -27.65 -8.72 -8.82
C ILE A 37 -27.26 -10.04 -9.45
N GLY A 38 -28.28 -10.82 -9.78
CA GLY A 38 -28.16 -11.90 -10.74
C GLY A 38 -27.85 -11.31 -12.10
N SER A 39 -26.60 -10.90 -12.32
CA SER A 39 -26.08 -10.78 -13.66
C SER A 39 -25.74 -12.19 -14.09
N LYS A 40 -26.60 -12.74 -14.95
CA LYS A 40 -26.29 -13.91 -15.76
C LYS A 40 -24.83 -13.81 -16.19
N SER A 41 -23.98 -14.69 -15.68
CA SER A 41 -22.68 -14.95 -16.28
C SER A 41 -22.97 -15.60 -17.63
N THR A 42 -23.27 -14.77 -18.62
CA THR A 42 -23.08 -15.14 -20.02
C THR A 42 -21.66 -15.61 -20.12
N GLY A 43 -21.47 -16.89 -20.46
CA GLY A 43 -20.14 -17.44 -20.66
C GLY A 43 -19.40 -16.58 -21.68
N HIS A 44 -18.31 -15.94 -21.25
CA HIS A 44 -17.33 -15.39 -22.16
C HIS A 44 -16.36 -16.52 -22.54
N THR A 45 -16.90 -17.53 -23.23
CA THR A 45 -16.07 -18.37 -24.09
C THR A 45 -16.03 -17.70 -25.45
N ALA A 46 -15.22 -16.65 -25.56
CA ALA A 46 -14.64 -16.19 -26.80
C ALA A 46 -13.49 -15.24 -26.43
N ASN A 47 -12.28 -15.68 -26.72
CA ASN A 47 -11.12 -14.82 -26.95
C ASN A 47 -11.42 -13.94 -28.18
N ASP A 48 -12.41 -13.06 -28.05
CA ASP A 48 -12.88 -12.19 -29.13
C ASP A 48 -12.10 -10.89 -29.02
N GLY A 49 -11.77 -10.28 -30.16
CA GLY A 49 -10.98 -9.04 -30.21
C GLY A 49 -11.59 -7.88 -29.43
N SER A 50 -12.82 -8.02 -28.94
CA SER A 50 -13.50 -7.08 -28.03
C SER A 50 -12.77 -6.89 -26.70
N ASP A 51 -12.28 -7.97 -26.06
CA ASP A 51 -11.69 -7.86 -24.72
C ASP A 51 -10.30 -7.20 -24.80
N VAL A 52 -9.51 -7.59 -25.80
CA VAL A 52 -8.26 -6.92 -26.14
C VAL A 52 -8.52 -5.45 -26.47
N GLY A 53 -9.54 -5.14 -27.27
CA GLY A 53 -9.91 -3.77 -27.62
C GLY A 53 -10.30 -2.92 -26.40
N ILE A 54 -11.07 -3.48 -25.46
CA ILE A 54 -11.45 -2.80 -24.21
C ILE A 54 -10.20 -2.48 -23.40
N MET A 55 -9.29 -3.45 -23.22
CA MET A 55 -8.07 -3.25 -22.43
C MET A 55 -7.12 -2.23 -23.08
N LEU A 56 -7.00 -2.24 -24.41
CA LEU A 56 -6.24 -1.22 -25.14
C LEU A 56 -6.86 0.17 -24.96
N GLY A 57 -8.18 0.30 -24.98
CA GLY A 57 -8.87 1.56 -24.71
C GLY A 57 -8.64 2.07 -23.28
N LEU A 58 -8.68 1.18 -22.28
CA LEU A 58 -8.38 1.52 -20.89
C LEU A 58 -6.92 1.94 -20.71
N ALA A 59 -5.99 1.26 -21.38
CA ALA A 59 -4.57 1.60 -21.36
C ALA A 59 -4.31 2.98 -21.97
N ASP A 60 -4.98 3.33 -23.08
CA ASP A 60 -4.87 4.65 -23.71
C ASP A 60 -5.44 5.75 -22.80
N SER A 61 -6.61 5.54 -22.18
CA SER A 61 -7.17 6.48 -21.19
C SER A 61 -6.21 6.70 -20.03
N ALA A 62 -5.67 5.63 -19.45
CA ALA A 62 -4.69 5.72 -18.37
C ALA A 62 -3.43 6.47 -18.80
N TYR A 63 -2.95 6.26 -20.02
CA TYR A 63 -1.83 7.01 -20.58
C TYR A 63 -2.12 8.52 -20.69
N GLN A 64 -3.27 8.90 -21.25
CA GLN A 64 -3.66 10.32 -21.39
C GLN A 64 -3.80 11.01 -20.03
N GLU A 65 -4.25 10.26 -19.03
CA GLU A 65 -4.38 10.73 -17.66
C GLU A 65 -3.08 10.62 -16.84
N LYS A 66 -1.95 10.32 -17.50
CA LYS A 66 -0.60 10.18 -16.92
C LYS A 66 -0.49 9.12 -15.82
N ARG A 67 -1.42 8.17 -15.78
CA ARG A 67 -1.42 7.03 -14.86
C ARG A 67 -0.57 5.90 -15.43
N LEU A 68 0.76 6.08 -15.37
CA LEU A 68 1.69 5.08 -15.90
C LEU A 68 1.75 3.83 -15.01
N LEU A 69 2.03 4.01 -13.71
CA LEU A 69 2.25 2.92 -12.74
C LEU A 69 1.31 2.97 -11.53
N ALA A 70 0.64 4.11 -11.34
CA ALA A 70 -0.24 4.37 -10.22
C ALA A 70 -1.58 5.01 -10.69
N PRO A 71 -2.69 4.77 -9.97
CA PRO A 71 -2.82 3.90 -8.81
C PRO A 71 -2.92 2.41 -9.22
N VAL A 72 -2.89 1.51 -8.22
CA VAL A 72 -3.14 0.06 -8.41
C VAL A 72 -4.44 -0.15 -9.20
N GLY A 73 -4.45 -1.08 -10.15
CA GLY A 73 -5.67 -1.52 -10.83
C GLY A 73 -6.24 -0.53 -11.84
N SER A 74 -5.63 0.64 -12.01
CA SER A 74 -6.10 1.68 -12.92
C SER A 74 -4.93 2.46 -13.55
N ASN A 75 -3.93 1.72 -14.02
CA ASN A 75 -2.75 2.28 -14.67
C ASN A 75 -2.46 1.57 -15.99
N MET A 76 -1.70 2.28 -16.84
CA MET A 76 -1.42 1.88 -18.20
C MET A 76 -0.66 0.55 -18.28
N TYR A 77 0.34 0.32 -17.42
CA TYR A 77 1.13 -0.91 -17.45
C TYR A 77 0.27 -2.14 -17.13
N GLU A 78 -0.57 -2.07 -16.10
CA GLU A 78 -1.47 -3.17 -15.74
C GLU A 78 -2.47 -3.52 -16.85
N PHE A 79 -3.01 -2.51 -17.54
CA PHE A 79 -3.90 -2.75 -18.69
C PHE A 79 -3.16 -3.39 -19.85
N TYR A 80 -1.95 -2.94 -20.20
CA TYR A 80 -1.19 -3.61 -21.25
C TYR A 80 -0.73 -5.01 -20.87
N PHE A 81 -0.40 -5.28 -19.60
CA PHE A 81 -0.14 -6.66 -19.16
C PHE A 81 -1.39 -7.53 -19.29
N SER A 82 -2.57 -6.99 -19.03
CA SER A 82 -3.84 -7.69 -19.28
C SER A 82 -4.04 -7.98 -20.77
N VAL A 83 -3.70 -7.04 -21.66
CA VAL A 83 -3.67 -7.28 -23.12
C VAL A 83 -2.74 -8.44 -23.46
N LEU A 84 -1.51 -8.46 -22.93
CA LEU A 84 -0.53 -9.50 -23.23
C LEU A 84 -0.88 -10.87 -22.65
N GLN A 85 -1.73 -10.95 -21.63
CA GLN A 85 -2.28 -12.22 -21.16
C GLN A 85 -3.29 -12.81 -22.15
N LEU A 86 -4.04 -11.97 -22.87
CA LEU A 86 -5.02 -12.37 -23.87
C LEU A 86 -4.38 -12.60 -25.25
N ASP A 87 -3.49 -11.70 -25.65
CA ASP A 87 -2.73 -11.72 -26.90
C ASP A 87 -1.24 -11.45 -26.63
N PRO A 88 -0.43 -12.50 -26.37
CA PRO A 88 0.98 -12.36 -26.04
C PRO A 88 1.84 -11.69 -27.10
N ASN A 89 1.37 -11.64 -28.36
CA ASN A 89 2.10 -11.05 -29.48
C ASN A 89 1.52 -9.71 -29.93
N ASN A 90 0.68 -9.07 -29.09
CA ASN A 90 0.06 -7.80 -29.42
C ASN A 90 1.12 -6.71 -29.63
N SER A 91 1.36 -6.33 -30.88
CA SER A 91 2.43 -5.40 -31.23
C SER A 91 2.23 -4.02 -30.60
N THR A 92 0.98 -3.57 -30.50
CA THR A 92 0.64 -2.28 -29.88
C THR A 92 0.99 -2.26 -28.40
N ALA A 93 0.62 -3.29 -27.64
CA ALA A 93 0.95 -3.36 -26.21
C ALA A 93 2.47 -3.42 -25.98
N LEU A 94 3.18 -4.27 -26.73
CA LEU A 94 4.64 -4.39 -26.64
C LEU A 94 5.36 -3.09 -26.98
N GLU A 95 4.96 -2.42 -28.05
CA GLU A 95 5.51 -1.13 -28.47
C GLU A 95 5.30 -0.06 -27.39
N ARG A 96 4.07 0.05 -26.87
CA ARG A 96 3.72 1.06 -25.88
C ARG A 96 4.46 0.85 -24.56
N LEU A 97 4.59 -0.39 -24.09
CA LEU A 97 5.38 -0.70 -22.90
C LEU A 97 6.86 -0.34 -23.08
N ARG A 98 7.44 -0.64 -24.24
CA ARG A 98 8.82 -0.27 -24.57
C ARG A 98 9.02 1.24 -24.59
N ASP A 99 8.15 1.96 -25.30
CA ASP A 99 8.27 3.41 -25.50
C ASP A 99 8.13 4.17 -24.18
N MET A 100 7.26 3.67 -23.31
CA MET A 100 6.98 4.28 -22.01
C MET A 100 7.86 3.75 -20.87
N PHE A 101 8.81 2.86 -21.14
CA PHE A 101 9.71 2.33 -20.13
C PHE A 101 10.56 3.41 -19.47
N LYS A 102 11.19 4.28 -20.26
CA LYS A 102 12.03 5.36 -19.73
C LYS A 102 11.21 6.35 -18.89
N PRO A 103 10.09 6.93 -19.38
CA PRO A 103 9.24 7.79 -18.56
C PRO A 103 8.73 7.12 -17.29
N ALA A 104 8.38 5.83 -17.34
CA ALA A 104 7.90 5.12 -16.17
C ALA A 104 8.99 4.92 -15.10
N CYS A 105 10.25 4.69 -15.51
CA CYS A 105 11.37 4.69 -14.56
C CYS A 105 11.55 6.06 -13.89
N ASP A 106 11.28 7.16 -14.59
CA ASP A 106 11.34 8.51 -14.03
C ASP A 106 10.18 8.75 -13.03
N VAL A 107 9.02 8.11 -13.23
CA VAL A 107 7.94 8.08 -12.23
C VAL A 107 8.41 7.42 -10.94
N VAL A 108 8.99 6.20 -11.01
CA VAL A 108 9.52 5.50 -9.84
C VAL A 108 10.56 6.34 -9.10
N GLU A 109 11.48 6.97 -9.84
CA GLU A 109 12.49 7.85 -9.26
C GLU A 109 11.88 9.03 -8.51
N ASN A 110 10.84 9.66 -9.07
CA ASN A 110 10.11 10.74 -8.42
C ASN A 110 9.36 10.25 -7.17
N THR A 111 8.76 9.07 -7.21
CA THR A 111 8.06 8.47 -6.05
C THR A 111 9.05 8.19 -4.91
N ILE A 112 10.24 7.64 -5.23
CA ILE A 112 11.33 7.45 -4.25
C ILE A 112 11.76 8.81 -3.65
N ASN A 113 11.99 9.81 -4.50
CA ASN A 113 12.40 11.15 -4.06
C ASN A 113 11.31 11.86 -3.25
N GLY A 114 10.04 11.52 -3.49
CA GLY A 114 8.89 12.00 -2.72
C GLY A 114 8.73 11.35 -1.34
N GLY A 115 9.48 10.28 -1.05
CA GLY A 115 9.39 9.55 0.22
C GLY A 115 8.24 8.54 0.29
N ASP A 116 7.48 8.34 -0.78
CA ASP A 116 6.45 7.29 -0.82
C ASP A 116 7.11 5.95 -1.18
N LEU A 117 7.89 5.42 -0.24
CA LEU A 117 8.76 4.26 -0.49
C LEU A 117 7.95 2.97 -0.72
N ASP A 118 6.73 2.89 -0.20
CA ASP A 118 5.85 1.75 -0.40
C ASP A 118 5.23 1.77 -1.78
N GLU A 119 4.75 2.91 -2.27
CA GLU A 119 4.26 3.03 -3.64
C GLU A 119 5.42 2.81 -4.64
N ALA A 120 6.58 3.41 -4.40
CA ALA A 120 7.77 3.22 -5.22
C ALA A 120 8.16 1.74 -5.37
N GLN A 121 8.05 0.95 -4.29
CA GLN A 121 8.30 -0.49 -4.35
C GLN A 121 7.32 -1.20 -5.27
N ARG A 122 6.03 -0.85 -5.23
CA ARG A 122 5.04 -1.48 -6.10
C ARG A 122 5.27 -1.10 -7.56
N GLU A 123 5.47 0.18 -7.83
CA GLU A 123 5.76 0.70 -9.18
C GLU A 123 7.01 0.03 -9.78
N LEU A 124 8.08 -0.09 -8.98
CA LEU A 124 9.29 -0.79 -9.38
C LEU A 124 9.05 -2.28 -9.65
N SER A 125 8.21 -2.93 -8.84
CA SER A 125 7.85 -4.34 -9.04
C SER A 125 7.06 -4.53 -10.33
N LEU A 126 6.19 -3.59 -10.68
CA LEU A 126 5.44 -3.60 -11.94
C LEU A 126 6.37 -3.48 -13.16
N LEU A 127 7.36 -2.58 -13.11
CA LEU A 127 8.35 -2.45 -14.19
C LEU A 127 9.24 -3.69 -14.34
N ARG A 128 9.55 -4.40 -13.23
CA ARG A 128 10.31 -5.65 -13.27
C ARG A 128 9.55 -6.80 -13.93
N MET A 129 8.22 -6.75 -14.00
CA MET A 129 7.44 -7.72 -14.78
C MET A 129 7.67 -7.56 -16.29
N TYR A 130 8.00 -6.35 -16.74
CA TYR A 130 8.33 -6.07 -18.14
C TYR A 130 9.79 -6.41 -18.48
N ASP A 131 10.76 -5.91 -17.70
CA ASP A 131 12.19 -6.16 -17.93
C ASP A 131 12.94 -6.42 -16.61
N PRO A 132 12.97 -7.68 -16.11
CA PRO A 132 13.54 -8.01 -14.80
C PRO A 132 15.07 -7.83 -14.73
N HIS A 133 15.76 -7.79 -15.87
CA HIS A 133 17.23 -7.73 -15.93
C HIS A 133 17.75 -6.31 -16.24
N ASN A 134 16.86 -5.31 -16.25
CA ASN A 134 17.24 -3.94 -16.53
C ASN A 134 18.11 -3.32 -15.43
N TYR A 135 19.28 -2.80 -15.81
CA TYR A 135 20.20 -2.14 -14.87
C TYR A 135 19.56 -0.92 -14.17
N LYS A 136 18.71 -0.12 -14.85
CA LYS A 136 18.04 1.03 -14.22
C LYS A 136 17.12 0.58 -13.09
N LEU A 137 16.41 -0.54 -13.24
CA LEU A 137 15.54 -1.08 -12.19
C LEU A 137 16.32 -1.69 -11.02
N ALA A 138 17.51 -2.23 -11.27
CA ALA A 138 18.43 -2.66 -10.21
C ALA A 138 18.94 -1.46 -9.40
N LEU A 139 19.33 -0.37 -10.08
CA LEU A 139 19.76 0.87 -9.43
C LEU A 139 18.64 1.48 -8.59
N LEU A 140 17.43 1.65 -9.16
CA LEU A 140 16.27 2.19 -8.44
C LEU A 140 15.92 1.36 -7.20
N GLY A 141 16.02 0.03 -7.28
CA GLY A 141 15.84 -0.85 -6.13
C GLY A 141 16.88 -0.61 -5.03
N SER A 142 18.15 -0.44 -5.42
CA SER A 142 19.22 -0.15 -4.46
C SER A 142 19.04 1.21 -3.77
N VAL A 143 18.58 2.23 -4.50
CA VAL A 143 18.27 3.56 -3.94
C VAL A 143 17.08 3.46 -2.97
N LEU A 144 16.02 2.76 -3.36
CA LEU A 144 14.84 2.55 -2.52
C LEU A 144 15.19 1.84 -1.19
N ASP A 145 16.00 0.79 -1.26
CA ASP A 145 16.46 0.05 -0.07
C ASP A 145 17.29 0.94 0.86
N ALA A 146 18.17 1.78 0.30
CA ALA A 146 18.94 2.74 1.08
C ALA A 146 18.04 3.76 1.81
N GLN A 147 17.00 4.28 1.15
CA GLN A 147 16.05 5.21 1.76
C GLN A 147 15.26 4.56 2.90
N ARG A 148 14.81 3.32 2.74
CA ARG A 148 14.11 2.58 3.81
C ARG A 148 14.98 2.37 5.04
N VAL A 149 16.27 2.12 4.85
CA VAL A 149 17.21 1.98 5.99
C VAL A 149 17.33 3.30 6.75
N ILE A 150 17.36 4.43 6.04
CA ILE A 150 17.44 5.76 6.64
C ILE A 150 16.16 6.07 7.43
N GLU A 151 14.97 5.83 6.84
CA GLU A 151 13.69 6.03 7.53
C GLU A 151 13.54 5.14 8.76
N ARG A 152 13.93 3.87 8.65
CA ARG A 152 13.87 2.97 9.81
C ARG A 152 14.72 3.50 10.97
N ARG A 153 15.94 3.94 10.68
CA ARG A 153 16.85 4.50 11.70
C ARG A 153 16.30 5.79 12.30
N SER A 154 15.63 6.64 11.52
CA SER A 154 15.02 7.86 12.05
C SER A 154 13.85 7.55 12.98
N HIS A 155 12.99 6.59 12.63
CA HIS A 155 11.89 6.13 13.48
C HIS A 155 12.38 5.47 14.77
N GLU A 156 13.42 4.63 14.70
CA GLU A 156 14.04 4.01 15.87
C GLU A 156 14.63 5.06 16.82
N ALA A 157 15.35 6.05 16.28
CA ALA A 157 15.92 7.13 17.06
C ALA A 157 14.83 7.97 17.74
N GLU A 158 13.76 8.31 17.03
CA GLU A 158 12.64 9.07 17.59
C GLU A 158 11.92 8.29 18.70
N ALA A 159 11.67 6.99 18.49
CA ALA A 159 11.08 6.13 19.51
C ALA A 159 11.95 6.07 20.78
N ALA A 160 13.27 5.96 20.65
CA ALA A 160 14.19 5.97 21.77
C ALA A 160 14.17 7.31 22.54
N ARG A 161 14.06 8.44 21.82
CA ARG A 161 13.96 9.78 22.43
C ARG A 161 12.67 9.93 23.25
N ILE A 162 11.55 9.48 22.70
CA ILE A 162 10.25 9.51 23.40
C ILE A 162 10.31 8.65 24.67
N GLN A 163 10.88 7.45 24.59
CA GLN A 163 11.03 6.57 25.76
C GLN A 163 11.91 7.18 26.85
N ALA A 164 13.04 7.82 26.48
CA ALA A 164 13.92 8.49 27.43
C ALA A 164 13.24 9.67 28.14
N GLN A 165 12.45 10.47 27.41
CA GLN A 165 11.68 11.59 27.98
C GLN A 165 10.62 11.11 28.98
N GLN A 166 9.90 10.04 28.64
CA GLN A 166 8.89 9.45 29.53
C GLN A 166 9.52 8.89 30.82
N ALA A 167 10.66 8.23 30.72
CA ALA A 167 11.39 7.71 31.87
C ALA A 167 11.87 8.84 32.81
N ALA A 168 12.36 9.95 32.27
CA ALA A 168 12.80 11.11 33.06
C ALA A 168 11.63 11.87 33.71
N GLY A 169 10.50 12.02 33.01
CA GLY A 169 9.29 12.65 33.54
C GLY A 169 8.64 11.86 34.68
N GLY A 170 8.64 10.52 34.59
CA GLY A 170 8.11 9.64 35.64
C GLY A 170 8.91 9.64 36.94
N GLN A 171 10.22 9.94 36.88
CA GLN A 171 11.09 10.04 38.06
C GLN A 171 10.92 11.34 38.85
N SER A 172 10.36 12.39 38.26
CA SER A 172 10.16 13.69 38.92
C SER A 172 8.81 13.80 39.66
N ALA A 173 7.93 12.82 39.53
CA ALA A 173 6.58 12.81 40.10
C ALA A 173 6.46 11.93 41.36
N ASN A 174 7.58 11.46 41.92
CA ASN A 174 7.66 10.58 43.08
C ASN A 174 8.64 11.16 44.10
#